data_AF-A0A133QJ10-F1
#
_entry.id   AF-A0A133QJ10-F1
#
_cell.length_a   1.000
_cell.length_b   1.000
_cell.length_c   1.000
_cell.angle_alpha   90.00
_cell.angle_beta   90.00
_cell.angle_gamma   90.00
#
_symmetry.space_group_name_H-M   'P 1'
#
loop_
_entity.id
_entity.type
_entity.pdbx_description
1 polymer ?
#
loop_
_entity_poly.entity_id
_entity_poly.type
_entity_poly.pdbx_seq_one_letter_code
_entity_poly.pdbx_strand_id
1 'polypeptide(L)'
;MLHFTQSLKKELSFYGFEPVNLVTGSVLYEGVDFSFPGALPLEWKRVYHSDSNFKGALGIGVHSLADMRLFLYPIAQCIGLLLADGRICGFDYVEEGEVDFCRINRLELRKRLKGYEVYDLEKRFFYNFEYFNHAANSYLLTSVTDLEGRSIRLSYENGVLATLTDACGRRVTVRHTDAGFIESLHLRMPDGSSEQLVRYSYDGQGDMVGITDALGQTTGIRYEDHRMVEKTDRNGYAFFWEYDKEGRCVHTRGADGDQEGWISYFPEKGYNTVRDACGAESTYRYDANQLVRSITDALGNTTRYDYTEEMEPYREIDPEGRITGWHYDGRGNQTGRTYPDGTLSMRVFDEQDLMILHYH
;
A
#
# COMPACT_ATOMS: atom_id res chain seq x y z
N MET A 1 12.26 10.98 14.21
CA MET A 1 11.94 9.54 14.02
C MET A 1 11.21 9.45 12.69
N LEU A 2 11.57 8.53 11.79
CA LEU A 2 10.85 8.36 10.52
C LEU A 2 9.45 7.81 10.84
N HIS A 3 8.40 8.53 10.44
CA HIS A 3 7.02 8.09 10.63
C HIS A 3 6.49 7.53 9.31
N PHE A 4 6.46 6.20 9.22
CA PHE A 4 5.76 5.46 8.17
C PHE A 4 4.26 5.40 8.47
N THR A 5 3.44 5.11 7.46
CA THR A 5 1.99 4.95 7.70
C THR A 5 1.75 3.83 8.70
N GLN A 6 0.75 4.01 9.56
CA GLN A 6 0.30 2.96 10.49
C GLN A 6 -0.84 2.12 9.90
N SER A 7 -1.20 2.36 8.64
CA SER A 7 -2.28 1.66 7.98
C SER A 7 -2.04 0.16 7.89
N LEU A 8 -3.09 -0.61 8.18
CA LEU A 8 -3.12 -2.04 7.87
C LEU A 8 -3.07 -2.26 6.34
N LYS A 9 -2.93 -3.53 5.94
CA LYS A 9 -3.27 -3.94 4.57
C LYS A 9 -4.62 -3.35 4.15
N LYS A 10 -4.75 -2.97 2.89
CA LYS A 10 -5.96 -2.27 2.38
C LYS A 10 -7.21 -3.11 2.60
N GLU A 11 -7.09 -4.43 2.48
CA GLU A 11 -8.15 -5.43 2.64
C GLU A 11 -8.65 -5.56 4.09
N LEU A 12 -7.83 -5.14 5.08
CA LEU A 12 -8.17 -5.14 6.50
C LEU A 12 -8.64 -3.76 6.99
N SER A 13 -8.52 -2.75 6.14
CA SER A 13 -8.85 -1.36 6.45
C SER A 13 -10.24 -1.01 5.92
N PHE A 14 -10.95 -0.15 6.66
CA PHE A 14 -12.24 0.36 6.22
C PHE A 14 -12.04 1.75 5.64
N TYR A 15 -12.15 1.86 4.32
CA TYR A 15 -12.11 3.13 3.60
C TYR A 15 -13.52 3.59 3.22
N GLY A 16 -13.77 4.88 3.31
CA GLY A 16 -14.97 5.55 2.80
C GLY A 16 -14.62 6.88 2.16
N PHE A 17 -15.57 7.49 1.45
CA PHE A 17 -15.34 8.74 0.70
C PHE A 17 -14.19 8.60 -0.32
N GLU A 18 -13.46 9.68 -0.60
CA GLU A 18 -12.32 9.70 -1.53
C GLU A 18 -11.00 9.58 -0.74
N PRO A 19 -10.37 8.39 -0.71
CA PRO A 19 -10.66 7.47 0.38
C PRO A 19 -9.95 7.86 1.69
N VAL A 20 -10.74 7.94 2.74
CA VAL A 20 -10.29 8.14 4.12
C VAL A 20 -10.38 6.82 4.86
N ASN A 21 -9.31 6.42 5.55
CA ASN A 21 -9.37 5.31 6.49
C ASN A 21 -10.24 5.72 7.69
N LEU A 22 -11.41 5.09 7.83
CA LEU A 22 -12.43 5.47 8.81
C LEU A 22 -12.02 5.15 10.27
N VAL A 23 -10.96 4.37 10.46
CA VAL A 23 -10.39 4.07 11.79
C VAL A 23 -9.31 5.08 12.15
N THR A 24 -8.34 5.30 11.25
CA THR A 24 -7.16 6.14 11.55
C THR A 24 -7.33 7.61 11.16
N GLY A 25 -8.20 7.91 10.21
CA GLY A 25 -8.32 9.22 9.58
C GLY A 25 -7.24 9.56 8.56
N SER A 26 -6.39 8.60 8.20
CA SER A 26 -5.41 8.79 7.13
C SER A 26 -6.12 8.86 5.76
N VAL A 27 -5.80 9.89 4.98
CA VAL A 27 -6.21 10.01 3.58
C VAL A 27 -5.25 9.21 2.72
N LEU A 28 -5.81 8.35 1.87
CA LEU A 28 -5.09 7.52 0.92
C LEU A 28 -5.30 8.07 -0.50
N TYR A 29 -4.23 8.32 -1.22
CA TYR A 29 -4.32 8.63 -2.65
C TYR A 29 -3.35 7.77 -3.44
N GLU A 30 -3.88 6.90 -4.29
CA GLU A 30 -3.10 6.01 -5.14
C GLU A 30 -3.36 6.23 -6.63
N GLY A 31 -2.35 5.95 -7.45
CA GLY A 31 -2.47 6.05 -8.90
C GLY A 31 -1.37 5.27 -9.61
N VAL A 32 -1.73 4.67 -10.75
CA VAL A 32 -0.76 4.09 -11.68
C VAL A 32 -0.53 5.12 -12.78
N ASP A 33 0.68 5.68 -12.82
CA ASP A 33 0.99 6.77 -13.75
C ASP A 33 1.33 6.23 -15.15
N PHE A 34 1.94 5.05 -15.23
CA PHE A 34 2.05 4.26 -16.46
C PHE A 34 2.21 2.77 -16.14
N SER A 35 1.88 1.92 -17.11
CA SER A 35 2.13 0.49 -17.03
C SER A 35 2.57 -0.09 -18.37
N PHE A 36 3.39 -1.13 -18.27
CA PHE A 36 3.77 -1.95 -19.40
C PHE A 36 3.23 -3.36 -19.18
N PRO A 37 2.20 -3.77 -19.95
CA PRO A 37 1.63 -5.09 -19.80
C PRO A 37 2.64 -6.17 -20.22
N GLY A 38 2.51 -7.33 -19.60
CA GLY A 38 3.36 -8.49 -19.80
C GLY A 38 3.06 -9.54 -18.74
N ALA A 39 3.73 -10.69 -18.80
CA ALA A 39 3.59 -11.73 -17.79
C ALA A 39 4.12 -11.29 -16.41
N LEU A 40 5.16 -10.45 -16.42
CA LEU A 40 5.58 -9.64 -15.27
C LEU A 40 5.37 -8.16 -15.64
N PRO A 41 4.22 -7.56 -15.32
CA PRO A 41 3.92 -6.18 -15.69
C PRO A 41 4.78 -5.19 -14.90
N LEU A 42 5.35 -4.20 -15.58
CA LEU A 42 5.98 -3.06 -14.91
C LEU A 42 4.93 -1.97 -14.71
N GLU A 43 4.51 -1.77 -13.47
CA GLU A 43 3.58 -0.70 -13.08
C GLU A 43 4.30 0.34 -12.23
N TRP A 44 4.27 1.60 -12.67
CA TRP A 44 4.72 2.71 -11.85
C TRP A 44 3.54 3.25 -11.04
N LYS A 45 3.39 2.69 -9.84
CA LYS A 45 2.32 3.04 -8.89
C LYS A 45 2.87 3.98 -7.80
N ARG A 46 2.10 5.01 -7.50
CA ARG A 46 2.25 5.85 -6.30
C ARG A 46 1.18 5.53 -5.27
N VAL A 47 1.56 5.67 -4.01
CA VAL A 47 0.66 5.61 -2.86
C VAL A 47 1.01 6.73 -1.89
N TYR A 48 0.10 7.68 -1.70
CA TYR A 48 0.21 8.74 -0.71
C TYR A 48 -0.60 8.39 0.54
N HIS A 49 -0.02 8.68 1.70
CA HIS A 49 -0.65 8.55 3.01
C HIS A 49 -0.50 9.85 3.79
N SER A 50 -1.60 10.44 4.28
CA SER A 50 -1.54 11.68 5.06
C SER A 50 -0.96 11.52 6.47
N ASP A 51 -0.83 10.28 6.95
CA ASP A 51 -0.17 9.92 8.22
C ASP A 51 1.30 9.51 8.04
N SER A 52 1.86 9.65 6.82
CA SER A 52 3.26 9.35 6.55
C SER A 52 4.08 10.61 6.29
N ASN A 53 5.13 10.80 7.09
CA ASN A 53 6.13 11.86 6.89
C ASN A 53 7.42 11.32 6.26
N PHE A 54 7.35 10.15 5.64
CA PHE A 54 8.49 9.55 4.96
C PHE A 54 8.82 10.38 3.72
N LYS A 55 10.09 10.82 3.62
CA LYS A 55 10.59 11.50 2.43
C LYS A 55 11.05 10.45 1.40
N GLY A 56 10.15 10.08 0.51
CA GLY A 56 10.41 9.12 -0.57
C GLY A 56 10.95 9.76 -1.84
N ALA A 57 11.12 8.94 -2.87
CA ALA A 57 11.57 9.36 -4.20
C ALA A 57 10.61 10.35 -4.86
N LEU A 58 9.33 10.33 -4.47
CA LEU A 58 8.26 11.13 -5.06
C LEU A 58 7.71 12.21 -4.11
N GLY A 59 8.47 12.61 -3.10
CA GLY A 59 8.09 13.64 -2.14
C GLY A 59 7.74 13.08 -0.77
N ILE A 60 7.23 13.94 0.10
CA ILE A 60 6.85 13.58 1.47
C ILE A 60 5.51 12.84 1.45
N GLY A 61 5.45 11.71 2.17
CA GLY A 61 4.26 10.89 2.31
C GLY A 61 3.86 10.09 1.08
N VAL A 62 4.63 10.19 -0.02
CA VAL A 62 4.41 9.49 -1.28
C VAL A 62 5.39 8.33 -1.41
N HIS A 63 4.87 7.13 -1.59
CA HIS A 63 5.60 5.87 -1.69
C HIS A 63 5.44 5.26 -3.07
N SER A 64 6.46 4.53 -3.49
CA SER A 64 6.47 3.76 -4.74
C SER A 64 7.42 2.58 -4.66
N LEU A 65 7.49 1.79 -5.73
CA LEU A 65 8.49 0.73 -5.87
C LEU A 65 9.94 1.25 -5.67
N ALA A 66 10.22 2.52 -6.01
CA ALA A 66 11.54 3.13 -5.83
C ALA A 66 11.94 3.28 -4.36
N ASP A 67 10.98 3.28 -3.44
CA ASP A 67 11.20 3.45 -2.02
C ASP A 67 11.46 2.13 -1.30
N MET A 68 11.08 0.99 -1.91
CA MET A 68 11.23 -0.33 -1.30
C MET A 68 12.67 -0.60 -0.88
N ARG A 69 12.83 -0.94 0.40
CA ARG A 69 14.14 -1.17 1.02
C ARG A 69 14.05 -1.98 2.30
N LEU A 70 15.15 -2.66 2.63
CA LEU A 70 15.32 -3.32 3.92
C LEU A 70 16.21 -2.47 4.83
N PHE A 71 15.83 -2.42 6.11
CA PHE A 71 16.62 -1.88 7.20
C PHE A 71 16.96 -3.01 8.17
N LEU A 72 18.25 -3.21 8.43
CA LEU A 72 18.69 -4.18 9.42
C LEU A 72 18.89 -3.49 10.77
N TYR A 73 18.40 -4.15 11.82
CA TYR A 73 18.61 -3.74 13.21
C TYR A 73 19.32 -4.87 13.98
N PRO A 74 20.64 -5.05 13.81
CA PRO A 74 21.35 -6.21 14.35
C PRO A 74 21.26 -6.36 15.88
N ILE A 75 21.17 -5.25 16.61
CA ILE A 75 21.02 -5.27 18.07
C ILE A 75 19.64 -5.77 18.49
N ALA A 76 18.60 -5.38 17.75
CA ALA A 76 17.22 -5.80 17.99
C ALA A 76 16.89 -7.15 17.34
N GLN A 77 17.82 -7.75 16.59
CA GLN A 77 17.67 -9.02 15.87
C GLN A 77 16.44 -9.02 14.95
N CYS A 78 16.17 -7.91 14.27
CA CYS A 78 15.06 -7.81 13.32
C CYS A 78 15.43 -7.07 12.03
N ILE A 79 14.60 -7.29 11.01
CA ILE A 79 14.69 -6.67 9.69
C ILE A 79 13.36 -6.00 9.37
N GLY A 80 13.40 -4.72 9.01
CA GLY A 80 12.22 -3.97 8.55
C GLY A 80 12.22 -3.82 7.04
N LEU A 81 11.16 -4.27 6.37
CA LEU A 81 10.90 -4.04 4.95
C LEU A 81 9.92 -2.88 4.76
N LEU A 82 10.37 -1.80 4.11
CA LEU A 82 9.46 -0.80 3.56
C LEU A 82 8.88 -1.31 2.24
N LEU A 83 7.56 -1.48 2.22
CA LEU A 83 6.80 -1.89 1.05
C LEU A 83 6.52 -0.70 0.12
N ALA A 84 6.20 -0.97 -1.14
CA ALA A 84 5.92 0.05 -2.15
C ALA A 84 4.70 0.92 -1.83
N ASP A 85 3.82 0.46 -0.94
CA ASP A 85 2.66 1.20 -0.45
C ASP A 85 2.95 1.98 0.85
N GLY A 86 4.20 1.99 1.32
CA GLY A 86 4.63 2.74 2.49
C GLY A 86 4.45 2.03 3.83
N ARG A 87 3.81 0.86 3.86
CA ARG A 87 3.73 0.03 5.06
C ARG A 87 5.08 -0.60 5.39
N ILE A 88 5.29 -0.91 6.67
CA ILE A 88 6.45 -1.66 7.13
C ILE A 88 6.05 -3.09 7.45
N CYS A 89 6.80 -4.05 6.93
CA CYS A 89 6.73 -5.45 7.30
C CYS A 89 7.97 -5.82 8.12
N GLY A 90 7.77 -6.32 9.34
CA GLY A 90 8.85 -6.80 10.20
C GLY A 90 9.15 -8.28 9.95
N PHE A 91 10.42 -8.63 10.06
CA PHE A 91 10.94 -10.00 10.06
C PHE A 91 11.93 -10.16 11.21
N ASP A 92 12.07 -11.38 11.70
CA ASP A 92 13.21 -11.77 12.52
C ASP A 92 14.49 -11.73 11.68
N TYR A 93 15.63 -11.54 12.35
CA TYR A 93 16.92 -11.63 11.69
C TYR A 93 17.19 -13.08 11.26
N VAL A 94 17.52 -13.28 9.98
CA VAL A 94 17.79 -14.59 9.40
C VAL A 94 19.27 -14.75 9.01
N GLU A 95 19.83 -15.93 9.28
CA GLU A 95 21.12 -16.34 8.76
C GLU A 95 21.02 -17.04 7.39
N GLU A 96 22.16 -17.36 6.79
CA GLU A 96 22.20 -18.04 5.50
C GLU A 96 21.59 -19.44 5.59
N GLY A 97 20.59 -19.71 4.75
CA GLY A 97 19.82 -20.97 4.75
C GLY A 97 18.53 -20.92 5.57
N GLU A 98 18.33 -19.88 6.38
CA GLU A 98 17.10 -19.66 7.15
C GLU A 98 16.05 -18.88 6.34
N VAL A 99 14.80 -19.00 6.80
CA VAL A 99 13.63 -18.32 6.23
C VAL A 99 12.81 -17.80 7.39
N ASP A 100 12.40 -16.54 7.33
CA ASP A 100 11.35 -16.01 8.19
C ASP A 100 10.09 -15.73 7.37
N PHE A 101 8.92 -16.04 7.92
CA PHE A 101 7.63 -15.94 7.24
C PHE A 101 6.70 -14.99 7.97
N CYS A 102 6.45 -13.83 7.36
CA CYS A 102 5.45 -12.89 7.84
C CYS A 102 4.07 -13.27 7.27
N ARG A 103 3.28 -14.02 8.05
CA ARG A 103 1.95 -14.50 7.63
C ARG A 103 0.97 -13.37 7.29
N ILE A 104 0.92 -12.30 8.09
CA ILE A 104 0.04 -11.13 7.84
C ILE A 104 0.28 -10.56 6.43
N ASN A 105 1.54 -10.46 6.02
CA ASN A 105 1.89 -9.95 4.69
C ASN A 105 2.00 -11.03 3.61
N ARG A 106 2.00 -12.31 4.00
CA ARG A 106 2.29 -13.47 3.15
C ARG A 106 3.62 -13.29 2.41
N LEU A 107 4.65 -12.90 3.16
CA LEU A 107 6.00 -12.68 2.66
C LEU A 107 6.99 -13.60 3.35
N GLU A 108 7.91 -14.21 2.59
CA GLU A 108 9.06 -14.93 3.13
C GLU A 108 10.34 -14.16 2.88
N LEU A 109 11.16 -13.97 3.91
CA LEU A 109 12.45 -13.31 3.80
C LEU A 109 13.57 -14.33 3.95
N ARG A 110 14.58 -14.24 3.08
CA ARG A 110 15.76 -15.12 3.05
C ARG A 110 17.03 -14.32 2.82
N LYS A 111 18.11 -14.71 3.50
CA LYS A 111 19.45 -14.16 3.23
C LYS A 111 20.05 -14.80 1.98
N ARG A 112 20.67 -13.98 1.13
CA ARG A 112 21.37 -14.37 -0.10
C ARG A 112 22.80 -13.83 -0.08
N LEU A 113 23.68 -14.39 -0.91
CA LEU A 113 25.08 -13.98 -0.96
C LEU A 113 25.28 -12.46 -1.19
N LYS A 114 24.41 -11.84 -1.99
CA LYS A 114 24.47 -10.40 -2.34
C LYS A 114 23.53 -9.51 -1.52
N GLY A 115 22.77 -10.08 -0.61
CA GLY A 115 21.81 -9.34 0.21
C GLY A 115 20.64 -10.20 0.66
N TYR A 116 19.43 -9.83 0.29
CA TYR A 116 18.21 -10.51 0.74
C TYR A 116 17.25 -10.71 -0.42
N GLU A 117 16.42 -11.73 -0.30
CA GLU A 117 15.31 -11.99 -1.20
C GLU A 117 14.03 -12.09 -0.37
N VAL A 118 12.97 -11.46 -0.85
CA VAL A 118 11.63 -11.53 -0.27
C VAL A 118 10.69 -12.15 -1.29
N TYR A 119 10.15 -13.32 -1.00
CA TYR A 119 9.13 -13.97 -1.82
C TYR A 119 7.74 -13.55 -1.36
N ASP A 120 6.94 -13.03 -2.29
CA ASP A 120 5.55 -12.64 -2.08
C ASP A 120 4.63 -13.74 -2.61
N LEU A 121 3.99 -14.46 -1.68
CA LEU A 121 3.16 -15.62 -2.00
C LEU A 121 1.90 -15.24 -2.78
N GLU A 122 1.37 -14.04 -2.54
CA GLU A 122 0.15 -13.56 -3.18
C GLU A 122 0.42 -13.21 -4.65
N LYS A 123 1.51 -12.49 -4.92
CA LYS A 123 1.89 -12.06 -6.27
C LYS A 123 2.76 -13.07 -7.02
N ARG A 124 3.38 -14.01 -6.30
CA ARG A 124 4.33 -15.01 -6.80
C ARG A 124 5.56 -14.39 -7.45
N PHE A 125 6.07 -13.32 -6.83
CA PHE A 125 7.29 -12.63 -7.25
C PHE A 125 8.33 -12.61 -6.13
N PHE A 126 9.59 -12.56 -6.52
CA PHE A 126 10.75 -12.36 -5.68
C PHE A 126 11.23 -10.92 -5.79
N TYR A 127 11.27 -10.21 -4.66
CA TYR A 127 11.92 -8.92 -4.53
C TYR A 127 13.36 -9.15 -4.05
N ASN A 128 14.34 -8.74 -4.84
CA ASN A 128 15.75 -8.92 -4.54
C ASN A 128 16.35 -7.59 -4.08
N PHE A 129 17.01 -7.61 -2.93
CA PHE A 129 17.60 -6.46 -2.29
C PHE A 129 19.11 -6.63 -2.15
N GLU A 130 19.88 -5.67 -2.65
CA GLU A 130 21.34 -5.68 -2.57
C GLU A 130 21.86 -4.56 -1.68
N TYR A 131 23.06 -4.78 -1.13
CA TYR A 131 23.67 -3.87 -0.18
C TYR A 131 23.89 -2.48 -0.79
N PHE A 132 23.38 -1.44 -0.13
CA PHE A 132 23.51 -0.08 -0.63
C PHE A 132 24.37 0.81 0.28
N ASN A 133 24.08 0.89 1.58
CA ASN A 133 24.75 1.85 2.46
C ASN A 133 25.26 1.20 3.75
N HIS A 134 26.58 1.26 3.94
CA HIS A 134 27.26 0.73 5.13
C HIS A 134 26.88 1.39 6.44
N ALA A 135 26.71 2.71 6.44
CA ALA A 135 26.40 3.44 7.67
C ALA A 135 24.95 3.25 8.12
N ALA A 136 24.04 2.95 7.19
CA ALA A 136 22.61 2.81 7.45
C ALA A 136 22.11 1.36 7.49
N ASN A 137 22.99 0.37 7.26
CA ASN A 137 22.63 -1.04 7.12
C ASN A 137 21.39 -1.26 6.22
N SER A 138 21.36 -0.58 5.08
CA SER A 138 20.20 -0.52 4.20
C SER A 138 20.45 -1.21 2.86
N TYR A 139 19.44 -1.92 2.37
CA TYR A 139 19.45 -2.64 1.09
C TYR A 139 18.37 -2.09 0.18
N LEU A 140 18.71 -1.84 -1.09
CA LEU A 140 17.77 -1.34 -2.10
C LEU A 140 17.27 -2.46 -2.98
N LEU A 141 16.02 -2.36 -3.42
CA LEU A 141 15.42 -3.28 -4.39
C LEU A 141 16.15 -3.19 -5.74
N THR A 142 16.84 -4.24 -6.17
CA THR A 142 17.52 -4.27 -7.48
C THR A 142 16.74 -5.01 -8.55
N SER A 143 15.87 -5.95 -8.17
CA SER A 143 14.97 -6.60 -9.12
C SER A 143 13.71 -7.18 -8.51
N VAL A 144 12.67 -7.26 -9.34
CA VAL A 144 11.45 -8.04 -9.11
C VAL A 144 11.45 -9.15 -10.14
N THR A 145 11.35 -10.42 -9.72
CA THR A 145 11.48 -11.58 -10.60
C THR A 145 10.32 -12.54 -10.37
N ASP A 146 9.74 -13.11 -11.43
CA ASP A 146 8.70 -14.13 -11.28
C ASP A 146 9.25 -15.55 -11.21
N LEU A 147 8.37 -16.55 -11.07
CA LEU A 147 8.73 -17.96 -10.95
C LEU A 147 9.47 -18.49 -12.19
N GLU A 148 9.24 -17.89 -13.35
CA GLU A 148 9.89 -18.23 -14.62
C GLU A 148 11.22 -17.49 -14.85
N GLY A 149 11.64 -16.65 -13.91
CA GLY A 149 12.91 -15.92 -13.97
C GLY A 149 12.87 -14.67 -14.86
N ARG A 150 11.69 -14.21 -15.29
CA ARG A 150 11.54 -12.91 -15.96
C ARG A 150 11.69 -11.82 -14.89
N SER A 151 12.41 -10.75 -15.21
CA SER A 151 12.75 -9.73 -14.21
C SER A 151 12.49 -8.31 -14.67
N ILE A 152 11.96 -7.49 -13.77
CA ILE A 152 12.10 -6.04 -13.77
C ILE A 152 13.38 -5.72 -13.00
N ARG A 153 14.24 -4.84 -13.54
CA ARG A 153 15.51 -4.44 -12.92
C ARG A 153 15.55 -2.94 -12.64
N LEU A 154 16.01 -2.59 -11.45
CA LEU A 154 16.22 -1.22 -11.01
C LEU A 154 17.73 -0.99 -10.88
N SER A 155 18.21 0.13 -11.43
CA SER A 155 19.61 0.55 -11.27
C SER A 155 19.69 1.89 -10.57
N TYR A 156 20.74 2.07 -9.78
CA TYR A 156 20.91 3.24 -8.92
C TYR A 156 22.24 3.92 -9.18
N GLU A 157 22.24 5.24 -9.14
CA GLU A 157 23.44 6.08 -9.17
C GLU A 157 23.51 6.84 -7.84
N ASN A 158 24.56 6.59 -7.05
CA ASN A 158 24.72 7.16 -5.70
C ASN A 158 23.50 6.96 -4.78
N GLY A 159 22.75 5.85 -4.97
CA GLY A 159 21.55 5.53 -4.20
C GLY A 159 20.26 6.10 -4.70
N VAL A 160 20.29 6.83 -5.80
CA VAL A 160 19.13 7.42 -6.43
C VAL A 160 18.76 6.58 -7.64
N LEU A 161 17.47 6.25 -7.81
CA LEU A 161 16.99 5.38 -8.89
C LEU A 161 17.29 6.02 -10.24
N ALA A 162 18.17 5.43 -11.04
CA ALA A 162 18.55 5.97 -12.34
C ALA A 162 17.70 5.39 -13.47
N THR A 163 17.44 4.08 -13.45
CA THR A 163 16.68 3.42 -14.53
C THR A 163 15.85 2.25 -14.04
N LEU A 164 14.73 2.00 -14.72
CA LEU A 164 14.01 0.73 -14.68
C LEU A 164 14.12 0.02 -16.02
N THR A 165 14.21 -1.31 -16.02
CA THR A 165 14.15 -2.13 -17.24
C THR A 165 13.14 -3.25 -17.02
N ASP A 166 12.15 -3.37 -17.89
CA ASP A 166 11.14 -4.42 -17.77
C ASP A 166 11.64 -5.78 -18.28
N ALA A 167 10.79 -6.81 -18.15
CA ALA A 167 11.11 -8.18 -18.59
C ALA A 167 11.34 -8.32 -20.11
N CYS A 168 10.89 -7.37 -20.92
CA CYS A 168 11.08 -7.36 -22.37
C CYS A 168 12.28 -6.50 -22.82
N GLY A 169 13.00 -5.86 -21.87
CA GLY A 169 14.13 -4.99 -22.15
C GLY A 169 13.76 -3.53 -22.47
N ARG A 170 12.50 -3.12 -22.32
CA ARG A 170 12.10 -1.69 -22.38
C ARG A 170 12.76 -0.96 -21.21
N ARG A 171 13.46 0.12 -21.51
CA ARG A 171 14.22 0.89 -20.52
C ARG A 171 13.56 2.23 -20.24
N VAL A 172 13.25 2.49 -18.98
CA VAL A 172 12.79 3.78 -18.48
C VAL A 172 13.94 4.49 -17.78
N THR A 173 14.23 5.72 -18.18
CA THR A 173 15.22 6.59 -17.52
C THR A 173 14.52 7.58 -16.61
N VAL A 174 15.17 7.91 -15.50
CA VAL A 174 14.62 8.77 -14.45
C VAL A 174 15.41 10.08 -14.42
N ARG A 175 14.72 11.22 -14.42
CA ARG A 175 15.29 12.54 -14.16
C ARG A 175 14.91 13.01 -12.77
N HIS A 176 15.79 13.74 -12.12
CA HIS A 176 15.60 14.21 -10.75
C HIS A 176 15.70 15.72 -10.67
N THR A 177 15.01 16.28 -9.68
CA THR A 177 15.23 17.65 -9.20
C THR A 177 16.55 17.75 -8.43
N ASP A 178 17.04 18.97 -8.22
CA ASP A 178 18.21 19.23 -7.37
C ASP A 178 18.02 18.74 -5.91
N ALA A 179 16.77 18.67 -5.45
CA ALA A 179 16.41 18.18 -4.12
C ALA A 179 16.40 16.63 -4.03
N GLY A 180 16.65 15.93 -5.14
CA GLY A 180 16.72 14.46 -5.21
C GLY A 180 15.40 13.75 -5.48
N PHE A 181 14.29 14.48 -5.64
CA PHE A 181 13.01 13.89 -6.03
C PHE A 181 12.97 13.55 -7.51
N ILE A 182 12.24 12.50 -7.89
CA ILE A 182 11.99 12.15 -9.29
C ILE A 182 11.16 13.25 -9.94
N GLU A 183 11.72 13.92 -10.94
CA GLU A 183 11.03 14.94 -11.72
C GLU A 183 10.23 14.31 -12.87
N SER A 184 10.81 13.34 -13.59
CA SER A 184 10.12 12.71 -14.73
C SER A 184 10.69 11.35 -15.09
N LEU A 185 9.86 10.49 -15.67
CA LEU A 185 10.24 9.19 -16.21
C LEU A 185 10.04 9.16 -17.73
N HIS A 186 11.03 8.64 -18.45
CA HIS A 186 11.06 8.63 -19.92
C HIS A 186 11.33 7.23 -20.46
N LEU A 187 10.50 6.75 -21.37
CA LEU A 187 10.75 5.51 -22.12
C LEU A 187 11.82 5.77 -23.18
N ARG A 188 12.87 4.96 -23.22
CA ARG A 188 13.91 5.01 -24.25
C ARG A 188 13.51 4.16 -25.46
N MET A 189 13.48 4.79 -26.64
CA MET A 189 13.13 4.15 -27.90
C MET A 189 14.37 3.54 -28.58
N PRO A 190 14.20 2.53 -29.47
CA PRO A 190 15.31 1.89 -30.17
C PRO A 190 16.13 2.84 -31.05
N ASP A 191 15.50 3.90 -31.58
CA ASP A 191 16.16 4.94 -32.38
C ASP A 191 16.98 5.93 -31.55
N GLY A 192 17.01 5.75 -30.23
CA GLY A 192 17.72 6.61 -29.28
C GLY A 192 16.92 7.81 -28.78
N SER A 193 15.73 8.05 -29.31
CA SER A 193 14.80 9.06 -28.79
C SER A 193 14.19 8.62 -27.44
N SER A 194 13.51 9.54 -26.77
CA SER A 194 12.83 9.27 -25.51
C SER A 194 11.45 9.89 -25.47
N GLU A 195 10.48 9.18 -24.92
CA GLU A 195 9.10 9.64 -24.71
C GLU A 195 8.84 9.83 -23.22
N GLN A 196 8.31 10.99 -22.81
CA GLN A 196 7.95 11.24 -21.41
C GLN A 196 6.70 10.44 -21.05
N LEU A 197 6.80 9.60 -20.02
CA LEU A 197 5.67 8.82 -19.50
C LEU A 197 4.88 9.62 -18.46
N VAL A 198 5.59 10.34 -17.59
CA VAL A 198 5.02 11.14 -16.51
C VAL A 198 6.03 12.19 -16.03
N ARG A 199 5.53 13.32 -15.53
CA ARG A 199 6.31 14.36 -14.85
C ARG A 199 5.63 14.77 -13.53
N TYR A 200 6.43 15.08 -12.52
CA TYR A 200 5.97 15.58 -11.22
C TYR A 200 6.51 16.99 -10.96
N SER A 201 5.78 17.75 -10.16
CA SER A 201 6.23 19.05 -9.64
C SER A 201 6.10 19.09 -8.12
N TYR A 202 6.97 19.87 -7.48
CA TYR A 202 7.09 19.95 -6.03
C TYR A 202 7.04 21.39 -5.55
N ASP A 203 6.54 21.60 -4.34
CA ASP A 203 6.71 22.87 -3.65
C ASP A 203 8.09 22.96 -2.94
N GLY A 204 8.34 24.08 -2.25
CA GLY A 204 9.59 24.29 -1.53
C GLY A 204 9.79 23.40 -0.30
N GLN A 205 8.75 22.70 0.16
CA GLN A 205 8.80 21.79 1.30
C GLN A 205 9.01 20.33 0.88
N GLY A 206 8.85 20.04 -0.41
CA GLY A 206 9.00 18.70 -0.97
C GLY A 206 7.69 17.93 -1.11
N ASP A 207 6.55 18.63 -1.03
CA ASP A 207 5.24 18.07 -1.30
C ASP A 207 4.99 18.02 -2.82
N MET A 208 4.46 16.90 -3.31
CA MET A 208 4.20 16.70 -4.74
C MET A 208 2.90 17.40 -5.16
N VAL A 209 3.02 18.61 -5.68
CA VAL A 209 1.88 19.48 -6.04
C VAL A 209 1.31 19.25 -7.44
N GLY A 210 1.95 18.41 -8.26
CA GLY A 210 1.46 18.14 -9.62
C GLY A 210 1.92 16.82 -10.20
N ILE A 211 1.03 16.17 -10.95
CA ILE A 211 1.27 14.95 -11.72
C ILE A 211 0.79 15.20 -13.16
N THR A 212 1.71 15.25 -14.10
CA THR A 212 1.44 15.49 -15.52
C THR A 212 1.64 14.19 -16.31
N ASP A 213 0.59 13.69 -16.95
CA ASP A 213 0.64 12.46 -17.75
C ASP A 213 1.36 12.65 -19.11
N ALA A 214 1.48 11.58 -19.88
CA ALA A 214 2.11 11.59 -21.20
C ALA A 214 1.38 12.50 -22.23
N LEU A 215 0.11 12.83 -22.00
CA LEU A 215 -0.69 13.73 -22.84
C LEU A 215 -0.57 15.20 -22.39
N GLY A 216 0.19 15.48 -21.33
CA GLY A 216 0.34 16.82 -20.76
C GLY A 216 -0.81 17.26 -19.85
N GLN A 217 -1.75 16.37 -19.52
CA GLN A 217 -2.84 16.69 -18.59
C GLN A 217 -2.32 16.58 -17.16
N THR A 218 -2.68 17.54 -16.32
CA THR A 218 -2.11 17.68 -14.96
C THR A 218 -3.17 17.53 -13.89
N THR A 219 -2.91 16.65 -12.91
CA THR A 219 -3.59 16.63 -11.61
C THR A 219 -2.86 17.59 -10.69
N GLY A 220 -3.59 18.53 -10.07
CA GLY A 220 -3.05 19.50 -9.11
C GLY A 220 -3.35 19.11 -7.67
N ILE A 221 -2.40 19.34 -6.76
CA ILE A 221 -2.54 18.97 -5.35
C ILE A 221 -2.06 20.12 -4.47
N ARG A 222 -2.79 20.43 -3.39
CA ARG A 222 -2.38 21.39 -2.36
C ARG A 222 -2.25 20.70 -1.00
N TYR A 223 -1.29 21.18 -0.23
CA TYR A 223 -0.93 20.63 1.07
C TYR A 223 -0.92 21.70 2.15
N GLU A 224 -1.24 21.28 3.37
CA GLU A 224 -0.98 22.00 4.62
C GLU A 224 -0.30 21.04 5.59
N ASP A 225 0.90 21.39 6.09
CA ASP A 225 1.69 20.52 6.99
C ASP A 225 1.84 19.08 6.42
N HIS A 226 2.21 19.00 5.13
CA HIS A 226 2.36 17.75 4.36
C HIS A 226 1.08 16.90 4.21
N ARG A 227 -0.09 17.41 4.63
CA ARG A 227 -1.40 16.78 4.47
C ARG A 227 -2.15 17.35 3.27
N MET A 228 -2.63 16.49 2.39
CA MET A 228 -3.38 16.89 1.19
C MET A 228 -4.72 17.53 1.58
N VAL A 229 -4.89 18.82 1.31
CA VAL A 229 -6.14 19.56 1.60
C VAL A 229 -7.01 19.77 0.37
N GLU A 230 -6.42 19.65 -0.83
CA GLU A 230 -7.13 19.79 -2.10
C GLU A 230 -6.46 18.93 -3.17
N LYS A 231 -7.27 18.24 -3.98
CA LYS A 231 -6.86 17.52 -5.20
C LYS A 231 -7.80 17.90 -6.33
N THR A 232 -7.27 18.47 -7.41
CA THR A 232 -8.00 18.71 -8.66
C THR A 232 -7.54 17.70 -9.71
N ASP A 233 -8.46 16.87 -10.21
CA ASP A 233 -8.16 15.90 -11.26
C ASP A 233 -7.97 16.55 -12.64
N ARG A 234 -7.59 15.75 -13.64
CA ARG A 234 -7.35 16.24 -15.01
C ARG A 234 -8.59 16.82 -15.71
N ASN A 235 -9.79 16.54 -15.20
CA ASN A 235 -11.05 17.04 -15.74
C ASN A 235 -11.53 18.30 -15.00
N GLY A 236 -10.82 18.73 -13.95
CA GLY A 236 -11.16 19.89 -13.14
C GLY A 236 -12.06 19.57 -11.93
N TYR A 237 -12.35 18.30 -11.64
CA TYR A 237 -13.09 17.93 -10.44
C TYR A 237 -12.17 17.98 -9.22
N ALA A 238 -12.60 18.70 -8.18
CA ALA A 238 -11.83 18.89 -6.96
C ALA A 238 -12.42 18.13 -5.77
N PHE A 239 -11.53 17.61 -4.92
CA PHE A 239 -11.84 17.04 -3.62
C PHE A 239 -11.06 17.78 -2.54
N PHE A 240 -11.66 17.91 -1.37
CA PHE A 240 -11.14 18.64 -0.22
C PHE A 240 -11.14 17.76 1.03
N TRP A 241 -10.16 17.98 1.91
CA TRP A 241 -10.04 17.32 3.20
C TRP A 241 -9.67 18.32 4.28
N GLU A 242 -10.29 18.19 5.45
CA GLU A 242 -9.98 18.96 6.65
C GLU A 242 -9.54 18.01 7.76
N TYR A 243 -8.55 18.45 8.54
CA TYR A 243 -7.90 17.61 9.55
C TYR A 243 -8.04 18.20 10.95
N ASP A 244 -8.12 17.34 11.96
CA ASP A 244 -7.93 17.75 13.35
C ASP A 244 -6.45 17.98 13.69
N LYS A 245 -6.19 18.39 14.94
CA LYS A 245 -4.84 18.65 15.45
C LYS A 245 -3.96 17.40 15.57
N GLU A 246 -4.56 16.21 15.55
CA GLU A 246 -3.87 14.92 15.52
C GLU A 246 -3.56 14.47 14.08
N GLY A 247 -3.97 15.24 13.06
CA GLY A 247 -3.74 14.93 11.65
C GLY A 247 -4.72 13.92 11.07
N ARG A 248 -5.88 13.71 11.71
CA ARG A 248 -6.94 12.81 11.23
C ARG A 248 -7.97 13.61 10.43
N CYS A 249 -8.38 13.08 9.27
CA CYS A 249 -9.39 13.72 8.45
C CYS A 249 -10.75 13.72 9.14
N VAL A 250 -11.30 14.89 9.43
CA VAL A 250 -12.61 15.05 10.11
C VAL A 250 -13.74 15.42 9.16
N HIS A 251 -13.41 15.91 7.96
CA HIS A 251 -14.36 16.31 6.95
C HIS A 251 -13.76 16.15 5.55
N THR A 252 -14.55 15.63 4.61
CA THR A 252 -14.19 15.51 3.21
C THR A 252 -15.38 15.87 2.34
N ARG A 253 -15.12 16.43 1.15
CA ARG A 253 -16.15 16.79 0.16
C ARG A 253 -15.56 16.96 -1.24
N GLY A 254 -16.36 16.67 -2.26
CA GLY A 254 -16.16 17.10 -3.63
C GLY A 254 -16.56 18.56 -3.84
N ALA A 255 -16.19 19.14 -4.97
CA ALA A 255 -16.48 20.53 -5.32
C ALA A 255 -17.98 20.86 -5.27
N ASP A 256 -18.83 19.93 -5.68
CA ASP A 256 -20.28 20.10 -5.75
C ASP A 256 -21.04 19.46 -4.57
N GLY A 257 -20.34 19.12 -3.47
CA GLY A 257 -20.90 18.40 -2.32
C GLY A 257 -20.92 16.87 -2.48
N ASP A 258 -20.40 16.35 -3.59
CA ASP A 258 -20.26 14.91 -3.81
C ASP A 258 -19.36 14.27 -2.74
N GLN A 259 -19.70 13.06 -2.31
CA GLN A 259 -18.94 12.33 -1.28
C GLN A 259 -18.66 13.13 0.00
N GLU A 260 -19.52 14.10 0.34
CA GLU A 260 -19.38 14.86 1.58
C GLU A 260 -19.63 13.97 2.81
N GLY A 261 -18.81 14.13 3.84
CA GLY A 261 -19.01 13.43 5.10
C GLY A 261 -18.06 13.84 6.21
N TRP A 262 -18.45 13.50 7.44
CA TRP A 262 -17.77 13.86 8.67
C TRP A 262 -17.38 12.62 9.48
N ILE A 263 -16.23 12.68 10.13
CA ILE A 263 -15.74 11.61 10.99
C ILE A 263 -15.47 12.16 12.39
N SER A 264 -16.02 11.51 13.41
CA SER A 264 -15.74 11.82 14.81
C SER A 264 -15.02 10.65 15.48
N TYR A 265 -13.88 10.96 16.10
CA TYR A 265 -12.98 9.95 16.65
C TYR A 265 -13.13 9.79 18.16
N PHE A 266 -13.28 8.55 18.64
CA PHE A 266 -13.32 8.24 20.08
C PHE A 266 -12.34 7.10 20.42
N PRO A 267 -11.01 7.30 20.26
CA PRO A 267 -10.01 6.25 20.43
C PRO A 267 -10.02 5.62 21.83
N GLU A 268 -10.19 6.41 22.88
CA GLU A 268 -10.31 5.93 24.27
C GLU A 268 -11.53 5.03 24.51
N LYS A 269 -12.50 5.05 23.59
CA LYS A 269 -13.71 4.21 23.63
C LYS A 269 -13.69 3.09 22.59
N GLY A 270 -12.66 3.02 21.74
CA GLY A 270 -12.52 2.01 20.68
C GLY A 270 -13.59 2.10 19.58
N TYR A 271 -14.08 3.31 19.26
CA TYR A 271 -15.00 3.49 18.13
C TYR A 271 -14.92 4.88 17.49
N ASN A 272 -15.36 4.98 16.24
CA ASN A 272 -15.58 6.24 15.52
C ASN A 272 -17.01 6.30 14.98
N THR A 273 -17.52 7.51 14.74
CA THR A 273 -18.77 7.71 13.99
C THR A 273 -18.48 8.38 12.66
N VAL A 274 -19.24 7.99 11.64
CA VAL A 274 -19.11 8.49 10.27
C VAL A 274 -20.50 8.93 9.82
N ARG A 275 -20.64 10.21 9.46
CA ARG A 275 -21.88 10.79 8.98
C ARG A 275 -21.73 11.17 7.50
N ASP A 276 -22.64 10.70 6.66
CA ASP A 276 -22.66 11.06 5.23
C ASP A 276 -23.40 12.39 4.97
N ALA A 277 -23.39 12.83 3.71
CA ALA A 277 -24.09 14.03 3.23
C ALA A 277 -25.62 14.00 3.49
N CYS A 278 -26.23 12.81 3.60
CA CYS A 278 -27.66 12.64 3.91
C CYS A 278 -27.95 12.72 5.42
N GLY A 279 -26.91 12.82 6.26
CA GLY A 279 -27.02 12.80 7.70
C GLY A 279 -27.14 11.40 8.30
N ALA A 280 -26.98 10.34 7.50
CA ALA A 280 -26.96 8.97 8.00
C ALA A 280 -25.64 8.72 8.74
N GLU A 281 -25.73 8.27 9.99
CA GLU A 281 -24.57 8.04 10.86
C GLU A 281 -24.31 6.55 11.08
N SER A 282 -23.10 6.10 10.79
CA SER A 282 -22.63 4.73 11.08
C SER A 282 -21.58 4.76 12.19
N THR A 283 -21.56 3.72 13.04
CA THR A 283 -20.55 3.54 14.09
C THR A 283 -19.62 2.38 13.76
N TYR A 284 -18.31 2.63 13.78
CA TYR A 284 -17.26 1.64 13.55
C TYR A 284 -16.56 1.36 14.87
N ARG A 285 -16.68 0.15 15.41
CA ARG A 285 -15.95 -0.29 16.62
C ARG A 285 -14.74 -1.10 16.21
N TYR A 286 -13.59 -0.84 16.83
CA TYR A 286 -12.32 -1.47 16.46
C TYR A 286 -11.49 -1.82 17.69
N ASP A 287 -10.51 -2.70 17.50
CA ASP A 287 -9.57 -3.11 18.54
C ASP A 287 -8.25 -2.32 18.51
N ALA A 288 -7.31 -2.66 19.39
CA ALA A 288 -6.01 -2.00 19.49
C ALA A 288 -5.13 -2.17 18.24
N ASN A 289 -5.42 -3.18 17.40
CA ASN A 289 -4.76 -3.41 16.11
C ASN A 289 -5.47 -2.66 14.97
N GLN A 290 -6.43 -1.79 15.29
CA GLN A 290 -7.25 -1.02 14.32
C GLN A 290 -8.19 -1.89 13.46
N LEU A 291 -8.38 -3.17 13.80
CA LEU A 291 -9.34 -4.04 13.11
C LEU A 291 -10.75 -3.72 13.56
N VAL A 292 -11.65 -3.45 12.61
CA VAL A 292 -13.07 -3.17 12.91
C VAL A 292 -13.77 -4.47 13.31
N ARG A 293 -14.23 -4.52 14.55
CA ARG A 293 -14.97 -5.66 15.12
C ARG A 293 -16.47 -5.58 14.89
N SER A 294 -17.01 -4.37 14.68
CA SER A 294 -18.40 -4.22 14.28
C SER A 294 -18.69 -2.90 13.58
N ILE A 295 -19.66 -2.92 12.68
CA ILE A 295 -20.23 -1.74 12.03
C ILE A 295 -21.71 -1.71 12.35
N THR A 296 -22.20 -0.61 12.91
CA THR A 296 -23.63 -0.36 13.09
C THR A 296 -24.03 0.74 12.12
N ASP A 297 -24.93 0.44 11.18
CA ASP A 297 -25.43 1.43 10.22
C ASP A 297 -26.43 2.42 10.85
N ALA A 298 -26.86 3.41 10.08
CA ALA A 298 -27.81 4.43 10.53
C ALA A 298 -29.21 3.90 10.88
N LEU A 299 -29.55 2.68 10.46
CA LEU A 299 -30.80 2.01 10.79
C LEU A 299 -30.68 1.15 12.06
N GLY A 300 -29.47 1.04 12.64
CA GLY A 300 -29.17 0.22 13.80
C GLY A 300 -28.80 -1.22 13.47
N ASN A 301 -28.71 -1.59 12.19
CA ASN A 301 -28.27 -2.91 11.78
C ASN A 301 -26.78 -3.06 12.06
N THR A 302 -26.38 -4.18 12.68
CA THR A 302 -24.99 -4.37 13.10
C THR A 302 -24.38 -5.61 12.44
N THR A 303 -23.31 -5.40 11.68
CA THR A 303 -22.43 -6.48 11.19
C THR A 303 -21.23 -6.61 12.13
N ARG A 304 -20.80 -7.84 12.44
CA ARG A 304 -19.67 -8.13 13.34
C ARG A 304 -18.62 -8.98 12.63
N TYR A 305 -17.35 -8.75 12.98
CA TYR A 305 -16.21 -9.46 12.42
C TYR A 305 -15.31 -9.98 13.53
N ASP A 306 -14.88 -11.23 13.39
CA ASP A 306 -13.81 -11.82 14.21
C ASP A 306 -12.62 -12.22 13.34
N TYR A 307 -11.44 -12.00 13.91
CA TYR A 307 -10.15 -12.17 13.26
C TYR A 307 -9.26 -13.12 14.05
N THR A 308 -8.41 -13.86 13.33
CA THR A 308 -7.34 -14.68 13.91
C THR A 308 -6.27 -13.80 14.54
N GLU A 309 -5.28 -14.42 15.21
CA GLU A 309 -4.12 -13.69 15.75
C GLU A 309 -3.29 -13.03 14.62
N GLU A 310 -3.31 -13.62 13.43
CA GLU A 310 -2.68 -13.09 12.22
C GLU A 310 -3.57 -12.14 11.42
N MET A 311 -4.60 -11.58 12.07
CA MET A 311 -5.49 -10.56 11.51
C MET A 311 -6.31 -11.00 10.29
N GLU A 312 -6.54 -12.30 10.12
CA GLU A 312 -7.37 -12.85 9.03
C GLU A 312 -8.83 -12.97 9.50
N PRO A 313 -9.83 -12.48 8.75
CA PRO A 313 -11.23 -12.61 9.14
C PRO A 313 -11.66 -14.08 9.09
N TYR A 314 -12.08 -14.66 10.23
CA TYR A 314 -12.57 -16.05 10.27
C TYR A 314 -14.09 -16.14 10.51
N ARG A 315 -14.73 -15.04 10.92
CA ARG A 315 -16.18 -15.01 11.13
C ARG A 315 -16.77 -13.63 10.83
N GLU A 316 -17.87 -13.63 10.09
CA GLU A 316 -18.74 -12.46 9.86
C GLU A 316 -20.15 -12.84 10.32
N ILE A 317 -20.77 -11.96 11.09
CA ILE A 317 -22.16 -12.10 11.53
C ILE A 317 -22.92 -10.90 10.96
N ASP A 318 -23.89 -11.16 10.09
CA ASP A 318 -24.71 -10.10 9.49
C ASP A 318 -25.81 -9.62 10.45
N PRO A 319 -26.57 -8.56 10.10
CA PRO A 319 -27.61 -8.01 10.96
C PRO A 319 -28.73 -8.99 11.32
N GLU A 320 -29.00 -9.99 10.47
CA GLU A 320 -29.98 -11.04 10.74
C GLU A 320 -29.43 -12.16 11.63
N GLY A 321 -28.16 -12.09 12.03
CA GLY A 321 -27.48 -13.09 12.84
C GLY A 321 -26.99 -14.30 12.04
N ARG A 322 -26.99 -14.21 10.70
CA ARG A 322 -26.45 -15.25 9.84
C ARG A 322 -24.93 -15.17 9.82
N ILE A 323 -24.28 -16.33 9.77
CA ILE A 323 -22.84 -16.44 9.94
C ILE A 323 -22.19 -16.89 8.64
N THR A 324 -21.18 -16.13 8.19
CA THR A 324 -20.19 -16.61 7.22
C THR A 324 -18.88 -16.91 7.96
N GLY A 325 -18.30 -18.07 7.73
CA GLY A 325 -17.02 -18.47 8.33
C GLY A 325 -15.94 -18.70 7.27
N TRP A 326 -14.68 -18.40 7.60
CA TRP A 326 -13.52 -18.67 6.75
C TRP A 326 -12.51 -19.52 7.51
N HIS A 327 -11.82 -20.40 6.79
CA HIS A 327 -10.78 -21.28 7.34
C HIS A 327 -9.48 -21.08 6.58
N TYR A 328 -8.37 -21.14 7.30
CA TYR A 328 -7.03 -20.91 6.79
C TYR A 328 -6.10 -22.05 7.21
N ASP A 329 -5.15 -22.41 6.36
CA ASP A 329 -4.02 -23.24 6.77
C ASP A 329 -2.92 -22.41 7.47
N GLY A 330 -1.83 -23.05 7.91
CA GLY A 330 -0.70 -22.35 8.54
C GLY A 330 0.06 -21.38 7.63
N ARG A 331 -0.24 -21.38 6.33
CA ARG A 331 0.35 -20.50 5.30
C ARG A 331 -0.54 -19.30 4.97
N GLY A 332 -1.71 -19.21 5.62
CA GLY A 332 -2.72 -18.19 5.36
C GLY A 332 -3.50 -18.41 4.05
N ASN A 333 -3.43 -19.61 3.45
CA ASN A 333 -4.31 -19.92 2.32
C ASN A 333 -5.73 -20.17 2.84
N GLN A 334 -6.73 -19.55 2.21
CA GLN A 334 -8.11 -19.77 2.57
C GLN A 334 -8.60 -21.17 2.09
N THR A 335 -8.52 -22.16 2.97
CA THR A 335 -8.89 -23.56 2.74
C THR A 335 -10.40 -23.80 2.76
N GLY A 336 -11.18 -22.90 3.33
CA GLY A 336 -12.63 -23.08 3.41
C GLY A 336 -13.45 -21.80 3.53
N ARG A 337 -14.73 -21.90 3.19
CA ARG A 337 -15.77 -20.92 3.49
C ARG A 337 -17.09 -21.62 3.80
N THR A 338 -17.63 -21.40 4.99
CA THR A 338 -18.97 -21.84 5.38
C THR A 338 -19.95 -20.69 5.21
N TYR A 339 -21.02 -20.92 4.45
CA TYR A 339 -22.06 -19.93 4.20
C TYR A 339 -23.20 -20.01 5.24
N PRO A 340 -24.05 -18.97 5.34
CA PRO A 340 -25.22 -18.96 6.23
C PRO A 340 -26.15 -20.16 6.17
N ASP A 341 -26.30 -20.77 5.00
CA ASP A 341 -27.18 -21.93 4.78
C ASP A 341 -26.51 -23.27 5.14
N GLY A 342 -25.27 -23.23 5.64
CA GLY A 342 -24.47 -24.40 5.98
C GLY A 342 -23.70 -25.00 4.82
N THR A 343 -23.82 -24.46 3.60
CA THR A 343 -23.00 -24.92 2.46
C THR A 343 -21.53 -24.57 2.69
N LEU A 344 -20.64 -25.39 2.13
CA LEU A 344 -19.20 -25.29 2.37
C LEU A 344 -18.45 -25.27 1.05
N SER A 345 -17.69 -24.21 0.80
CA SER A 345 -16.69 -24.20 -0.25
C SER A 345 -15.34 -24.59 0.35
N MET A 346 -14.64 -25.54 -0.27
CA MET A 346 -13.30 -25.97 0.17
C MET A 346 -12.26 -25.82 -0.93
N ARG A 347 -11.04 -25.45 -0.55
CA ARG A 347 -9.88 -25.34 -1.42
C ARG A 347 -8.72 -26.13 -0.86
N VAL A 348 -7.99 -26.81 -1.74
CA VAL A 348 -6.77 -27.54 -1.40
C VAL A 348 -5.60 -26.89 -2.13
N PHE A 349 -4.51 -26.68 -1.41
CA PHE A 349 -3.28 -26.07 -1.91
C PHE A 349 -2.15 -27.11 -1.87
N ASP A 350 -1.22 -27.02 -2.83
CA ASP A 350 0.03 -27.78 -2.78
C ASP A 350 1.09 -27.07 -1.91
N GLU A 351 2.30 -27.64 -1.84
CA GLU A 351 3.42 -27.10 -1.07
C GLU A 351 3.96 -25.76 -1.62
N GLN A 352 3.54 -25.35 -2.82
CA GLN A 352 3.89 -24.08 -3.45
C GLN A 352 2.76 -23.04 -3.30
N ASP A 353 1.79 -23.29 -2.42
CA ASP A 353 0.61 -22.46 -2.21
C ASP A 353 -0.26 -22.29 -3.49
N LEU A 354 -0.19 -23.25 -4.42
CA LEU A 354 -1.04 -23.28 -5.60
C LEU A 354 -2.32 -24.04 -5.29
N MET A 355 -3.48 -23.45 -5.59
CA MET A 355 -4.75 -24.14 -5.49
C MET A 355 -4.82 -25.27 -6.53
N ILE A 356 -4.93 -26.51 -6.06
CA ILE A 356 -5.03 -27.71 -6.90
C ILE A 356 -6.45 -28.27 -6.98
N LEU A 357 -7.33 -27.90 -6.04
CA LEU A 357 -8.72 -28.35 -6.02
C LEU A 357 -9.64 -27.29 -5.40
N HIS A 358 -10.84 -27.15 -5.96
CA HIS A 358 -11.93 -26.35 -5.40
C HIS A 358 -13.25 -27.13 -5.56
N TYR A 359 -14.02 -27.25 -4.48
CA TYR A 359 -15.35 -27.87 -4.51
C TYR A 359 -16.34 -27.15 -3.58
N HIS A 360 -17.63 -27.41 -3.82
CA HIS A 360 -18.80 -26.78 -3.21
C HIS A 360 -19.74 -27.81 -2.61
#